data_AF-A0A1A9I787-F1
#
_entry.id   AF-A0A1A9I787-F1
#
_cell.length_a   1.000
_cell.length_b   1.000
_cell.length_c   1.000
_cell.angle_alpha   90.00
_cell.angle_beta   90.00
_cell.angle_gamma   90.00
#
_symmetry.space_group_name_H-M   'P 1'
#
loop_
_entity.id
_entity.type
_entity.pdbx_description
1 polymer ?
#
loop_
_entity_poly.entity_id
_entity_poly.type
_entity_poly.pdbx_seq_one_letter_code
_entity_poly.pdbx_strand_id
1 'polypeptide(L)'
;MVDEGKVDWNDEVIKYLPDFKLSDPWITKHITFADILSHRSGLETFEGDLLWYGSDYSRQEIVRRIQYSAIRNHFRADYGYQDVMYLVAGLIIEKVTGQTWDHFIKEKFFSPLFMQNSSTSIVQVIKSNNYALPHFRNSPHTNSKRG
;
A
#
# COMPACT_ATOMS: atom_id res chain seq x y z
N MET A 1 -3.65 -13.31 9.39
CA MET A 1 -5.09 -13.09 9.07
C MET A 1 -5.68 -14.30 8.36
N VAL A 2 -5.03 -14.82 7.32
CA VAL A 2 -5.49 -16.07 6.67
C VAL A 2 -5.42 -17.25 7.63
N ASP A 3 -4.30 -17.41 8.34
CA ASP A 3 -4.18 -18.45 9.39
C ASP A 3 -5.17 -18.28 10.55
N GLU A 4 -5.68 -17.05 10.75
CA GLU A 4 -6.72 -16.75 11.74
C GLU A 4 -8.14 -16.95 11.18
N GLY A 5 -8.29 -17.41 9.93
CA GLY A 5 -9.57 -17.62 9.24
C GLY A 5 -10.36 -16.35 8.92
N LYS A 6 -9.73 -15.16 9.01
CA LYS A 6 -10.42 -13.87 8.81
C LYS A 6 -10.52 -13.45 7.34
N VAL A 7 -9.60 -13.93 6.52
CA VAL A 7 -9.53 -13.69 5.07
C VAL A 7 -9.10 -14.98 4.39
N ASP A 8 -9.66 -15.28 3.22
CA ASP A 8 -9.15 -16.34 2.35
C ASP A 8 -8.28 -15.75 1.23
N TRP A 9 -7.28 -16.50 0.77
CA TRP A 9 -6.45 -16.11 -0.37
C TRP A 9 -7.26 -15.85 -1.65
N ASN A 10 -8.36 -16.58 -1.82
CA ASN A 10 -9.22 -16.53 -2.99
C ASN A 10 -10.40 -15.56 -2.83
N ASP A 11 -10.55 -14.92 -1.67
CA ASP A 11 -11.60 -13.94 -1.48
C ASP A 11 -11.41 -12.76 -2.45
N GLU A 12 -12.48 -12.36 -3.11
CA GLU A 12 -12.46 -11.21 -4.00
C GLU A 12 -12.27 -9.92 -3.18
N VAL A 13 -11.48 -8.98 -3.71
CA VAL A 13 -11.23 -7.69 -3.05
C VAL A 13 -12.53 -6.96 -2.72
N ILE A 14 -13.50 -7.02 -3.64
CA ILE A 14 -14.80 -6.35 -3.49
C ILE A 14 -15.65 -6.91 -2.35
N LYS A 15 -15.36 -8.12 -1.84
CA LYS A 15 -15.99 -8.68 -0.64
C LYS A 15 -15.75 -7.79 0.58
N TYR A 16 -14.57 -7.17 0.66
CA TYR A 16 -14.13 -6.32 1.76
C TYR A 16 -14.24 -4.84 1.44
N LEU A 17 -14.05 -4.47 0.17
CA LEU A 17 -14.07 -3.10 -0.32
C LEU A 17 -15.07 -2.97 -1.48
N PRO A 18 -16.39 -2.87 -1.22
CA PRO A 18 -17.42 -2.85 -2.28
C PRO A 18 -17.27 -1.71 -3.30
N ASP A 19 -16.64 -0.60 -2.90
CA ASP A 19 -16.40 0.55 -3.76
C ASP A 19 -15.11 0.44 -4.60
N PHE A 20 -14.31 -0.62 -4.40
CA PHE A 20 -13.09 -0.87 -5.16
C PHE A 20 -13.40 -1.14 -6.64
N LYS A 21 -12.66 -0.46 -7.52
CA LYS A 21 -12.82 -0.58 -8.98
C LYS A 21 -11.47 -0.46 -9.68
N LEU A 22 -11.30 -1.27 -10.72
CA LEU A 22 -10.28 -1.13 -11.76
C LEU A 22 -10.95 -0.70 -13.06
N SER A 23 -10.16 -0.28 -14.05
CA SER A 23 -10.70 0.13 -15.36
C SER A 23 -11.39 -1.02 -16.09
N ASP A 24 -11.00 -2.27 -15.80
CA ASP A 24 -11.66 -3.48 -16.28
C ASP A 24 -12.71 -3.98 -15.27
N PRO A 25 -14.01 -4.00 -15.62
CA PRO A 25 -15.07 -4.44 -14.72
C PRO A 25 -15.04 -5.94 -14.41
N TRP A 26 -14.51 -6.78 -15.30
CA TRP A 26 -14.40 -8.20 -15.06
C TRP A 26 -13.29 -8.47 -14.04
N ILE A 27 -12.11 -7.86 -14.22
CA ILE A 27 -11.01 -7.97 -13.25
C ILE A 27 -11.46 -7.44 -11.88
N THR A 28 -12.14 -6.29 -11.84
CA THR A 28 -12.70 -5.74 -10.60
C THR A 28 -13.50 -6.76 -9.79
N LYS A 29 -14.31 -7.59 -10.47
CA LYS A 29 -15.17 -8.59 -9.84
C LYS A 29 -14.45 -9.88 -9.44
N HIS A 30 -13.27 -10.16 -9.99
CA HIS A 30 -12.61 -11.46 -9.84
C HIS A 30 -11.20 -11.38 -9.24
N ILE A 31 -10.65 -10.17 -9.06
CA ILE A 31 -9.35 -9.97 -8.43
C ILE A 31 -9.44 -10.33 -6.95
N THR A 32 -8.51 -11.19 -6.53
CA THR A 32 -8.48 -11.78 -5.20
C THR A 32 -7.44 -11.16 -4.28
N PHE A 33 -7.51 -11.49 -3.01
CA PHE A 33 -6.50 -11.12 -2.03
C PHE A 33 -5.09 -11.62 -2.42
N ALA A 34 -4.98 -12.84 -2.96
CA ALA A 34 -3.72 -13.37 -3.47
C ALA A 34 -3.20 -12.61 -4.69
N ASP A 35 -4.09 -12.20 -5.62
CA ASP A 35 -3.68 -11.46 -6.84
C ASP A 35 -3.05 -10.10 -6.49
N ILE A 36 -3.62 -9.36 -5.53
CA ILE A 36 -3.10 -8.05 -5.12
C ILE A 36 -1.78 -8.13 -4.34
N LEU A 37 -1.55 -9.22 -3.58
CA LEU A 37 -0.31 -9.44 -2.83
C LEU A 37 0.80 -10.06 -3.67
N SER A 38 0.46 -10.63 -4.83
CA SER A 38 1.42 -11.27 -5.75
C SER A 38 1.71 -10.45 -7.01
N HIS A 39 1.25 -9.19 -7.07
CA HIS A 39 1.51 -8.28 -8.20
C HIS A 39 0.94 -8.78 -9.54
N ARG A 40 -0.25 -9.40 -9.50
CA ARG A 40 -0.90 -10.06 -10.65
C ARG A 40 -2.25 -9.45 -11.02
N SER A 41 -2.40 -8.14 -10.80
CA SER A 41 -3.64 -7.38 -10.97
C SER A 41 -4.01 -7.09 -12.44
N GLY A 42 -3.09 -7.29 -13.39
CA GLY A 42 -3.24 -6.88 -14.80
C GLY A 42 -2.78 -5.44 -15.09
N LEU A 43 -2.37 -4.70 -14.07
CA LEU A 43 -1.72 -3.40 -14.24
C LEU A 43 -0.21 -3.58 -14.51
N GLU A 44 0.39 -2.59 -15.18
CA GLU A 44 1.83 -2.55 -15.44
C GLU A 44 2.62 -2.14 -14.19
N THR A 45 3.94 -2.41 -14.22
CA THR A 45 4.85 -2.01 -13.13
C THR A 45 4.79 -0.49 -12.89
N PHE A 46 4.60 -0.11 -11.63
CA PHE A 46 4.42 1.26 -11.12
C PHE A 46 3.14 1.98 -11.55
N GLU A 47 2.22 1.30 -12.23
CA GLU A 47 0.94 1.89 -12.60
C GLU A 47 0.13 2.21 -11.34
N GLY A 48 -0.24 3.48 -11.19
CA GLY A 48 -0.94 4.01 -10.02
C GLY A 48 -0.03 4.48 -8.87
N ASP A 49 1.27 4.15 -8.87
CA ASP A 49 2.15 4.48 -7.75
C ASP A 49 2.45 5.99 -7.64
N LEU A 50 2.36 6.74 -8.75
CA LEU A 50 2.43 8.21 -8.72
C LEU A 50 1.28 8.85 -7.95
N LEU A 51 0.12 8.17 -7.81
CA LEU A 51 -0.96 8.65 -6.95
C LEU A 51 -0.54 8.60 -5.48
N TRP A 52 0.31 7.64 -5.11
CA TRP A 52 0.82 7.49 -3.76
C TRP A 52 2.02 8.41 -3.47
N TYR A 53 3.02 8.43 -4.34
CA TYR A 53 4.25 9.20 -4.12
C TYR A 53 4.12 10.69 -4.50
N GLY A 54 3.24 11.03 -5.44
CA GLY A 54 3.15 12.36 -6.04
C GLY A 54 1.99 13.22 -5.57
N SER A 55 1.25 12.83 -4.52
CA SER A 55 0.06 13.56 -4.06
C SER A 55 -0.14 13.50 -2.55
N ASP A 56 -0.96 14.42 -2.03
CA ASP A 56 -1.42 14.42 -0.62
C ASP A 56 -2.76 13.67 -0.46
N TYR A 57 -3.10 12.77 -1.38
CA TYR A 57 -4.35 12.01 -1.31
C TYR A 57 -4.38 11.05 -0.13
N SER A 58 -5.57 10.88 0.45
CA SER A 58 -5.79 9.82 1.43
C SER A 58 -5.65 8.45 0.77
N ARG A 59 -5.36 7.41 1.58
CA ARG A 59 -5.29 6.01 1.11
C ARG A 59 -6.56 5.61 0.35
N GLN A 60 -7.72 6.02 0.85
CA GLN A 60 -9.02 5.77 0.22
C GLN A 60 -9.16 6.48 -1.13
N GLU A 61 -8.67 7.71 -1.26
CA GLU A 61 -8.74 8.45 -2.53
C GLU A 61 -7.79 7.87 -3.57
N ILE A 62 -6.59 7.42 -3.18
CA ILE A 62 -5.66 6.71 -4.06
C ILE A 62 -6.32 5.44 -4.60
N VAL A 63 -6.89 4.61 -3.72
CA VAL A 63 -7.60 3.39 -4.10
C VAL A 63 -8.83 3.67 -4.95
N ARG A 64 -9.52 4.80 -4.76
CA ARG A 64 -10.62 5.20 -5.65
C ARG A 64 -10.11 5.59 -7.04
N ARG A 65 -8.96 6.27 -7.14
CA ARG A 65 -8.42 6.76 -8.41
C ARG A 65 -7.80 5.68 -9.28
N ILE A 66 -7.40 4.54 -8.70
CA ILE A 66 -6.84 3.41 -9.48
C ILE A 66 -7.82 2.89 -10.55
N GLN A 67 -9.12 3.16 -10.43
CA GLN A 67 -10.11 2.82 -11.45
C GLN A 67 -9.84 3.47 -12.82
N TYR A 68 -9.05 4.54 -12.87
CA TYR A 68 -8.69 5.24 -14.10
C TYR A 68 -7.38 4.74 -14.72
N SER A 69 -6.65 3.87 -14.04
CA SER A 69 -5.43 3.26 -14.55
C SER A 69 -5.73 2.16 -15.55
N ALA A 70 -5.01 2.16 -16.67
CA ALA A 70 -5.25 1.20 -17.74
C ALA A 70 -4.67 -0.18 -17.40
N ILE A 71 -5.49 -1.22 -17.60
CA ILE A 71 -5.03 -2.62 -17.60
C ILE A 71 -4.28 -2.88 -18.90
N ARG A 72 -2.99 -3.19 -18.80
CA ARG A 72 -2.09 -3.40 -19.95
C ARG A 72 -1.40 -4.77 -19.92
N ASN A 73 -1.29 -5.36 -18.74
CA ASN A 73 -0.76 -6.71 -18.53
C ASN A 73 -1.90 -7.74 -18.57
N HIS A 74 -1.58 -8.99 -18.91
CA HIS A 74 -2.55 -10.07 -18.85
C HIS A 74 -2.85 -10.41 -17.38
N PHE A 75 -4.11 -10.28 -16.98
CA PHE A 75 -4.55 -10.60 -15.63
C PHE A 75 -4.10 -12.02 -15.24
N ARG A 76 -3.46 -12.13 -14.07
CA ARG A 76 -2.82 -13.36 -13.57
C ARG A 76 -1.67 -13.92 -14.39
N ALA A 77 -1.57 -13.72 -15.70
CA ALA A 77 -0.46 -14.29 -16.47
C ALA A 77 0.84 -13.51 -16.27
N ASP A 78 0.75 -12.18 -16.12
CA ASP A 78 1.92 -11.31 -16.04
C ASP A 78 2.14 -10.74 -14.63
N TYR A 79 3.39 -10.43 -14.33
CA TYR A 79 3.82 -9.74 -13.12
C TYR A 79 3.98 -8.24 -13.39
N GLY A 80 3.34 -7.41 -12.57
CA GLY A 80 3.52 -5.95 -12.56
C GLY A 80 3.68 -5.46 -11.13
N TYR A 81 4.88 -5.01 -10.74
CA TYR A 81 5.14 -4.55 -9.37
C TYR A 81 4.38 -3.25 -9.10
N GLN A 82 3.64 -3.18 -8.00
CA GLN A 82 2.75 -2.06 -7.68
C GLN A 82 2.58 -1.89 -6.18
N ASP A 83 2.95 -0.72 -5.67
CA ASP A 83 2.74 -0.37 -4.27
C ASP A 83 1.26 -0.09 -3.98
N VAL A 84 0.53 0.43 -4.96
CA VAL A 84 -0.90 0.76 -4.80
C VAL A 84 -1.76 -0.45 -4.42
N MET A 85 -1.41 -1.66 -4.87
CA MET A 85 -2.13 -2.89 -4.49
C MET A 85 -1.91 -3.27 -3.01
N TYR A 86 -0.79 -2.88 -2.41
CA TYR A 86 -0.57 -3.03 -0.97
C TYR A 86 -1.37 -2.02 -0.15
N LEU A 87 -1.68 -0.84 -0.69
CA LEU A 87 -2.64 0.08 -0.06
C LEU A 87 -4.04 -0.52 0.00
N VAL A 88 -4.47 -1.21 -1.07
CA VAL A 88 -5.74 -1.96 -1.10
C VAL A 88 -5.74 -3.03 0.01
N ALA A 89 -4.67 -3.83 0.11
CA ALA A 89 -4.54 -4.83 1.17
C ALA A 89 -4.57 -4.20 2.58
N GLY A 90 -3.93 -3.04 2.76
CA GLY A 90 -4.00 -2.25 3.99
C GLY A 90 -5.44 -1.87 4.37
N LEU A 91 -6.23 -1.38 3.41
CA LEU A 91 -7.64 -1.06 3.65
C LEU A 91 -8.48 -2.30 3.98
N ILE A 92 -8.18 -3.46 3.38
CA ILE A 92 -8.84 -4.72 3.73
C ILE A 92 -8.56 -5.09 5.19
N ILE A 93 -7.31 -4.95 5.65
CA ILE A 93 -6.95 -5.16 7.07
C ILE A 93 -7.80 -4.26 7.96
N GLU A 94 -7.95 -2.98 7.62
CA GLU A 94 -8.76 -2.05 8.41
C GLU A 94 -10.24 -2.49 8.46
N LYS A 95 -10.80 -2.92 7.33
CA LYS A 95 -12.19 -3.40 7.26
C LYS A 95 -12.42 -4.68 8.05
N VAL A 96 -11.50 -5.63 7.97
CA VAL A 96 -11.63 -6.94 8.63
C VAL A 96 -11.40 -6.84 10.13
N THR A 97 -10.51 -5.94 10.56
CA THR A 97 -10.08 -5.86 11.97
C THR A 97 -10.78 -4.76 12.76
N GLY A 98 -11.35 -3.74 12.08
CA GLY A 98 -11.94 -2.57 12.72
C GLY A 98 -10.92 -1.59 13.31
N GLN A 99 -9.63 -1.80 13.04
CA GLN A 99 -8.53 -0.98 13.54
C GLN A 99 -7.80 -0.32 12.37
N THR A 100 -7.06 0.77 12.62
CA THR A 100 -6.19 1.33 11.57
C THR A 100 -5.05 0.37 11.26
N TRP A 101 -4.54 0.42 10.02
CA TRP A 101 -3.41 -0.41 9.61
C TRP A 101 -2.18 -0.18 10.52
N ASP A 102 -1.94 1.08 10.87
CA ASP A 102 -0.86 1.50 11.76
C ASP A 102 -0.97 0.85 13.15
N HIS A 103 -2.17 0.79 13.72
CA HIS A 103 -2.40 0.13 15.01
C HIS A 103 -2.24 -1.39 14.89
N PHE A 104 -2.80 -1.98 13.83
CA PHE A 104 -2.70 -3.41 13.58
C PHE A 104 -1.24 -3.87 13.47
N ILE A 105 -0.38 -3.17 12.72
CA ILE A 105 1.04 -3.49 12.59
C ILE A 105 1.74 -3.40 13.94
N LYS A 106 1.45 -2.35 14.72
CA LYS A 106 2.05 -2.19 16.05
C LYS A 106 1.67 -3.33 16.99
N GLU A 107 0.39 -3.68 17.04
CA GLU A 107 -0.13 -4.73 17.93
C GLU A 107 0.36 -6.12 17.53
N LYS A 108 0.31 -6.46 16.23
CA LYS A 108 0.59 -7.81 15.74
C LYS A 108 2.07 -8.10 15.52
N PHE A 109 2.89 -7.08 15.25
CA PHE A 109 4.30 -7.26 14.91
C PHE A 109 5.23 -6.50 15.84
N PHE A 110 5.08 -5.17 15.96
CA PHE A 110 6.10 -4.40 16.67
C PHE A 110 6.15 -4.72 18.16
N SER A 111 5.00 -4.80 18.84
CA SER A 111 4.95 -5.09 20.27
C SER A 111 5.44 -6.51 20.61
N PRO A 112 4.97 -7.60 19.96
CA PRO A 112 5.42 -8.96 20.28
C PRO A 112 6.88 -9.23 19.93
N LEU A 113 7.44 -8.52 18.94
CA LEU A 113 8.83 -8.66 18.52
C LEU A 113 9.77 -7.63 19.16
N PHE A 114 9.29 -6.86 20.14
CA PHE A 114 10.07 -5.83 20.85
C PHE A 114 10.69 -4.76 19.93
N MET A 115 10.04 -4.43 18.81
CA MET A 115 10.52 -3.44 17.83
C MET A 115 10.19 -2.01 18.26
N GLN A 116 10.81 -1.53 19.33
CA GLN A 116 10.50 -0.24 19.96
C GLN A 116 10.90 0.99 19.10
N ASN A 117 11.76 0.80 18.11
CA ASN A 117 12.28 1.85 17.23
C ASN A 117 11.72 1.75 15.79
N SER A 118 10.61 1.04 15.59
CA SER A 118 9.93 0.94 14.29
C SER A 118 8.66 1.78 14.27
N SER A 119 8.42 2.49 13.17
CA SER A 119 7.22 3.31 12.99
C SER A 119 6.74 3.24 11.54
N THR A 120 5.42 3.31 11.38
CA THR A 120 4.72 3.38 10.09
C THR A 120 4.47 4.82 9.63
N SER A 121 4.88 5.82 10.41
CA SER A 121 4.60 7.24 10.16
C SER A 121 5.87 8.07 10.12
N ILE A 122 6.09 8.77 9.00
CA ILE A 122 7.22 9.70 8.86
C ILE A 122 7.20 10.82 9.91
N VAL A 123 6.01 11.28 10.30
CA VAL A 123 5.83 12.30 11.34
C VAL A 123 6.34 11.80 12.69
N GLN A 124 6.11 10.52 13.01
CA GLN A 124 6.63 9.93 14.24
C GLN A 124 8.14 9.69 14.16
N VAL A 125 8.65 9.27 13.01
CA VAL A 125 10.09 9.07 12.79
C VAL A 125 10.86 10.38 12.97
N ILE A 126 10.39 11.49 12.38
CA ILE A 126 11.04 12.80 12.50
C ILE A 126 10.98 13.35 13.94
N LYS A 127 9.93 12.99 14.69
CA LYS A 127 9.83 13.30 16.13
C LYS A 127 10.76 12.45 17.00
N SER A 128 11.25 11.32 16.48
CA SER A 128 12.28 10.56 17.17
C SER A 128 13.61 11.31 17.10
N ASN A 129 14.47 11.14 18.09
CA ASN A 129 15.82 11.73 18.06
C ASN A 129 16.84 10.85 17.30
N ASN A 130 16.38 9.77 16.66
CA ASN A 130 17.24 8.78 16.01
C ASN A 130 16.70 8.42 14.61
N TYR A 131 16.90 9.33 13.66
CA TYR A 131 16.58 9.13 12.24
C TYR A 131 17.72 9.66 11.36
N ALA A 132 17.86 9.08 10.17
CA ALA A 132 18.77 9.57 9.15
C ALA A 132 18.01 10.43 8.13
N LEU A 133 18.67 11.45 7.58
CA LEU A 133 18.15 12.20 6.44
C LEU A 133 18.42 11.44 5.13
N PRO A 134 17.47 11.45 4.17
CA PRO A 134 17.70 10.84 2.87
C PRO A 134 18.78 11.61 2.10
N HIS A 135 19.62 10.87 1.36
CA HIS A 135 20.61 11.44 0.45
C HIS A 135 20.21 11.18 -1.00
N PHE A 136 20.09 12.25 -1.80
CA PHE A 136 19.81 12.13 -3.23
C PHE A 136 21.08 12.37 -4.04
N ARG A 137 21.37 11.45 -4.98
CA ARG A 137 22.45 11.58 -5.95
C ARG A 137 22.10 12.78 -6.85
N ASN A 138 22.65 13.95 -6.52
CA ASN A 138 22.46 15.30 -7.12
C ASN A 138 21.65 16.33 -6.32
N SER A 139 21.54 16.24 -4.99
CA SER A 139 21.18 17.43 -4.21
C SER A 139 22.19 18.55 -4.50
N PRO A 140 21.78 19.77 -4.92
CA PRO A 140 22.70 20.89 -4.98
C PRO A 140 23.31 21.04 -3.59
N HIS A 141 24.63 21.08 -3.50
CA HIS A 141 25.34 21.36 -2.26
C HIS A 141 24.78 22.66 -1.69
N THR A 142 23.89 22.57 -0.69
CA THR A 142 23.57 23.72 0.13
C THR A 142 24.82 23.98 0.96
N ASN A 143 25.73 24.79 0.40
CA ASN A 143 26.78 25.44 1.14
C ASN A 143 26.09 26.25 2.25
N SER A 144 26.10 25.71 3.47
CA SER A 144 25.90 26.53 4.66
C SER A 144 27.08 27.50 4.70
N LYS A 145 26.82 28.73 4.24
CA LYS A 145 27.71 29.85 4.53
C LYS A 145 27.73 30.00 6.04
N ARG A 146 28.92 29.77 6.61
CA ARG A 146 29.37 30.45 7.82
C ARG A 146 29.12 31.95 7.66
N GLY A 147 28.51 32.56 8.67
CA GLY A 147 28.26 33.99 8.82
C GLY A 147 27.48 34.22 10.09
#